data_AF-A0AAF0PDX1-F1
#
_entry.id   AF-A0AAF0PDX1-F1
#
_cell.length_a   1.000
_cell.length_b   1.000
_cell.length_c   1.000
_cell.angle_alpha   90.00
_cell.angle_beta   90.00
_cell.angle_gamma   90.00
#
_symmetry.space_group_name_H-M   'P 1'
#
loop_
_entity.id
_entity.type
_entity.pdbx_description
1 polymer ?
#
loop_
_entity_poly.entity_id
_entity_poly.type
_entity_poly.pdbx_seq_one_letter_code
_entity_poly.pdbx_strand_id
1 'polypeptide(L)'
;MSRLPDALPDDALSSALHPTLEAYADQGGLLGAFTYFFTYLETRDEVLAETLASIPTDLFVTSALHDDAIDEIDAWDDRKRRLNEHVTTGDLVFANVAAAVADAPADVDLGHALETVREIGAGQLAEESFDAAAATVDDAIARVDERGGRWGDLAVELVAAPGGYTAAQLASIRTIATDGLFVLTVIDDLADLPEDVDNGVATLPVVLFEGDPDAYRSTTALVDDLLASDVPDRLEALVDRRRAAIDAAATDLHASLDYSDETLLEAAALALQWYCETVCSVPVAETVPQTRREAIREGVSGGEASTRQFVAERAADAPVAIEPDAIAGTLAGLPDEPLVRTAIRLEHLESVVDDRMHTTVEDALADLRTASTPAS
;
A
#
# COMPACT_ATOMS: atom_id res chain seq x y z
N MET A 1 -5.80 3.83 23.63
CA MET A 1 -4.73 4.84 23.49
C MET A 1 -4.81 5.29 22.05
N SER A 2 -4.74 6.60 21.82
CA SER A 2 -4.84 7.18 20.47
C SER A 2 -3.80 6.53 19.55
N ARG A 3 -4.22 6.12 18.35
CA ARG A 3 -3.38 5.46 17.32
C ARG A 3 -2.73 6.46 16.35
N LEU A 4 -2.88 7.74 16.69
CA LEU A 4 -2.35 8.92 16.03
C LEU A 4 -1.65 9.73 17.12
N PRO A 5 -0.58 10.46 16.78
CA PRO A 5 0.55 10.70 17.66
C PRO A 5 0.27 11.35 19.01
N ASP A 6 1.23 11.17 19.92
CA ASP A 6 1.40 11.96 21.16
C ASP A 6 1.35 13.49 20.91
N ALA A 7 1.62 13.94 19.67
CA ALA A 7 1.58 15.32 19.22
C ALA A 7 0.16 15.87 18.94
N LEU A 8 -0.85 15.02 18.80
CA LEU A 8 -2.24 15.40 18.59
C LEU A 8 -3.06 15.06 19.85
N PRO A 9 -3.39 16.06 20.68
CA PRO A 9 -4.33 15.84 21.78
C PRO A 9 -5.66 15.28 21.23
N ASP A 10 -6.23 14.27 21.88
CA ASP A 10 -7.52 13.65 21.49
C ASP A 10 -8.68 14.69 21.35
N ASP A 11 -8.54 15.86 21.98
CA ASP A 11 -9.51 16.97 21.93
C ASP A 11 -9.15 18.09 20.92
N ALA A 12 -8.04 17.97 20.19
CA ALA A 12 -7.57 18.98 19.24
C ALA A 12 -8.06 18.75 17.80
N LEU A 13 -8.41 17.52 17.42
CA LEU A 13 -8.91 17.18 16.09
C LEU A 13 -10.41 17.44 16.00
N SER A 14 -10.86 17.97 14.85
CA SER A 14 -12.29 18.00 14.58
C SER A 14 -12.79 16.56 14.45
N SER A 15 -13.94 16.24 15.04
CA SER A 15 -14.54 14.90 14.94
C SER A 15 -14.81 14.46 13.49
N ALA A 16 -14.77 15.40 12.55
CA ALA A 16 -14.95 15.16 11.13
C ALA A 16 -13.66 14.72 10.41
N LEU A 17 -12.48 15.10 10.91
CA LEU A 17 -11.20 14.74 10.28
C LEU A 17 -10.63 13.41 10.83
N HIS A 18 -11.03 13.04 12.04
CA HIS A 18 -10.53 11.81 12.69
C HIS A 18 -10.68 10.54 11.84
N PRO A 19 -11.84 10.25 11.22
CA PRO A 19 -11.99 9.03 10.42
C PRO A 19 -11.11 9.02 9.16
N THR A 20 -10.89 10.19 8.55
CA THR A 20 -9.99 10.36 7.39
C THR A 20 -8.55 10.09 7.79
N LEU A 21 -8.13 10.64 8.93
CA LEU A 21 -6.78 10.46 9.45
C LEU A 21 -6.51 8.98 9.78
N GLU A 22 -7.46 8.31 10.43
CA GLU A 22 -7.41 6.87 10.67
C GLU A 22 -7.30 6.07 9.37
N ALA A 23 -8.06 6.45 8.34
CA ALA A 23 -7.99 5.80 7.03
C ALA A 23 -6.61 5.91 6.38
N TYR A 24 -6.00 7.10 6.40
CA TYR A 24 -4.66 7.29 5.84
C TYR A 24 -3.59 6.57 6.64
N ALA A 25 -3.74 6.47 7.96
CA ALA A 25 -2.83 5.68 8.78
C ALA A 25 -2.96 4.18 8.50
N ASP A 26 -4.19 3.68 8.32
CA ASP A 26 -4.44 2.29 7.92
C ASP A 26 -3.73 1.96 6.58
N GLN A 27 -3.78 2.86 5.60
CA GLN A 27 -3.09 2.67 4.30
C GLN A 27 -1.56 2.83 4.40
N GLY A 28 -1.07 3.94 4.97
CA GLY A 28 0.36 4.20 5.13
C GLY A 28 1.06 3.15 6.00
N GLY A 29 0.33 2.56 6.94
CA GLY A 29 0.77 1.49 7.82
C GLY A 29 1.21 0.23 7.07
N LEU A 30 0.78 0.02 5.82
CA LEU A 30 1.21 -1.11 5.00
C LEU A 30 2.70 -0.98 4.62
N LEU A 31 3.13 0.20 4.17
CA LEU A 31 4.55 0.48 3.95
C LEU A 31 5.34 0.45 5.25
N GLY A 32 4.71 0.90 6.34
CA GLY A 32 5.27 0.77 7.69
C GLY A 32 5.53 -0.69 8.06
N ALA A 33 4.56 -1.58 7.87
CA ALA A 33 4.69 -3.00 8.16
C ALA A 33 5.75 -3.69 7.28
N PHE A 34 5.85 -3.31 6.00
CA PHE A 34 6.93 -3.73 5.12
C PHE A 34 8.31 -3.30 5.65
N THR A 35 8.44 -2.02 6.03
CA THR A 35 9.68 -1.45 6.58
C THR A 35 10.05 -2.12 7.91
N TYR A 36 9.07 -2.35 8.78
CA TYR A 36 9.22 -3.08 10.04
C TYR A 36 9.78 -4.46 9.77
N PHE A 37 9.13 -5.23 8.90
CA PHE A 37 9.49 -6.62 8.61
C PHE A 37 10.96 -6.74 8.25
N PHE A 38 11.42 -5.97 7.26
CA PHE A 38 12.81 -6.05 6.79
C PHE A 38 13.80 -5.44 7.78
N THR A 39 13.44 -4.37 8.49
CA THR A 39 14.31 -3.78 9.52
C THR A 39 14.52 -4.76 10.67
N TYR A 40 13.44 -5.36 11.19
CA TYR A 40 13.52 -6.33 12.27
C TYR A 40 14.25 -7.60 11.84
N LEU A 41 13.97 -8.11 10.63
CA LEU A 41 14.60 -9.34 10.12
C LEU A 41 16.14 -9.23 10.14
N GLU A 42 16.66 -8.07 9.77
CA GLU A 42 18.10 -7.77 9.79
C GLU A 42 18.63 -7.52 11.20
N THR A 43 18.00 -6.60 11.94
CA THR A 43 18.59 -6.02 13.15
C THR A 43 18.21 -6.75 14.43
N ARG A 44 17.07 -7.47 14.41
CA ARG A 44 16.38 -8.03 15.58
C ARG A 44 16.04 -6.99 16.66
N ASP A 45 15.94 -5.72 16.27
CA ASP A 45 15.62 -4.61 17.15
C ASP A 45 14.19 -4.13 16.85
N GLU A 46 13.25 -4.49 17.72
CA GLU A 46 11.85 -4.07 17.60
C GLU A 46 11.71 -2.54 17.69
N VAL A 47 12.48 -1.87 18.56
CA VAL A 47 12.36 -0.42 18.74
C VAL A 47 12.84 0.32 17.49
N LEU A 48 13.95 -0.13 16.90
CA LEU A 48 14.42 0.42 15.63
C LEU A 48 13.43 0.14 14.50
N ALA A 49 12.89 -1.08 14.41
CA ALA A 49 11.90 -1.44 13.40
C ALA A 49 10.63 -0.58 13.51
N GLU A 50 10.11 -0.37 14.73
CA GLU A 50 8.98 0.53 15.00
C GLU A 50 9.28 1.98 14.59
N THR A 51 10.48 2.46 14.92
CA THR A 51 10.92 3.83 14.62
C THR A 51 11.04 4.07 13.12
N LEU A 52 11.61 3.11 12.36
CA LEU A 52 11.71 3.25 10.91
C LEU A 52 10.37 3.03 10.21
N ALA A 53 9.51 2.16 10.75
CA ALA A 53 8.18 1.87 10.23
C ALA A 53 7.18 3.02 10.43
N SER A 54 7.34 3.85 11.46
CA SER A 54 6.48 5.02 11.66
C SER A 54 6.72 6.11 10.60
N ILE A 55 7.95 6.24 10.08
CA ILE A 55 8.30 7.26 9.09
C ILE A 55 7.41 7.22 7.83
N PRO A 56 7.32 6.10 7.07
CA PRO A 56 6.48 6.06 5.87
C PRO A 56 4.99 6.14 6.22
N THR A 57 4.57 5.61 7.38
CA THR A 57 3.18 5.69 7.87
C THR A 57 2.74 7.14 8.10
N ASP A 58 3.48 7.89 8.92
CA ASP A 58 3.18 9.28 9.25
C ASP A 58 3.37 10.20 8.03
N LEU A 59 4.35 9.89 7.18
CA LEU A 59 4.57 10.66 5.95
C LEU A 59 3.42 10.48 4.96
N PHE A 60 2.88 9.27 4.82
CA PHE A 60 1.72 9.01 3.96
C PHE A 60 0.51 9.82 4.42
N VAL A 61 0.20 9.78 5.72
CA VAL A 61 -0.86 10.61 6.32
C VAL A 61 -0.63 12.10 6.05
N THR A 62 0.60 12.57 6.24
CA THR A 62 0.96 13.97 5.97
C THR A 62 0.69 14.32 4.51
N SER A 63 1.18 13.48 3.59
CA SER A 63 1.03 13.68 2.15
C SER A 63 -0.44 13.72 1.76
N ALA A 64 -1.23 12.72 2.15
CA ALA A 64 -2.65 12.63 1.79
C ALA A 64 -3.45 13.83 2.32
N LEU A 65 -3.22 14.27 3.56
CA LEU A 65 -3.88 15.47 4.08
C LEU A 65 -3.49 16.75 3.33
N HIS A 66 -2.24 16.84 2.87
CA HIS A 66 -1.78 17.98 2.07
C HIS A 66 -2.31 17.92 0.64
N ASP A 67 -2.49 16.72 0.10
CA ASP A 67 -3.08 16.44 -1.21
C ASP A 67 -4.56 16.85 -1.24
N ASP A 68 -5.37 16.38 -0.29
CA ASP A 68 -6.78 16.79 -0.15
C ASP A 68 -6.94 18.31 -0.06
N ALA A 69 -5.98 18.97 0.60
CA ALA A 69 -5.94 20.42 0.75
C ALA A 69 -5.64 21.17 -0.56
N ILE A 70 -5.00 20.51 -1.53
CA ILE A 70 -4.75 21.03 -2.87
C ILE A 70 -5.96 20.72 -3.76
N ASP A 71 -6.41 19.46 -3.77
CA ASP A 71 -7.35 18.94 -4.77
C ASP A 71 -8.82 19.14 -4.41
N GLU A 72 -9.22 18.87 -3.17
CA GLU A 72 -10.63 18.97 -2.76
C GLU A 72 -11.06 20.38 -2.33
N ILE A 73 -10.16 21.34 -2.39
CA ILE A 73 -10.32 22.64 -1.73
C ILE A 73 -11.61 23.39 -2.13
N ASP A 74 -12.07 23.19 -3.37
CA ASP A 74 -13.26 23.83 -3.92
C ASP A 74 -14.56 23.06 -3.64
N ALA A 75 -14.49 21.80 -3.20
CA ALA A 75 -15.63 21.00 -2.78
C ALA A 75 -16.09 21.32 -1.34
N TRP A 76 -15.24 21.99 -0.54
CA TRP A 76 -15.49 22.21 0.88
C TRP A 76 -16.38 23.43 1.19
N ASP A 77 -17.51 23.20 1.87
CA ASP A 77 -18.46 24.23 2.33
C ASP A 77 -17.82 25.36 3.19
N ASP A 78 -16.81 25.04 4.01
CA ASP A 78 -16.00 26.00 4.77
C ASP A 78 -14.51 25.83 4.41
N ARG A 79 -14.19 26.18 3.16
CA ARG A 79 -12.86 26.10 2.56
C ARG A 79 -11.75 26.55 3.50
N LYS A 80 -11.89 27.72 4.15
CA LYS A 80 -10.82 28.24 5.03
C LYS A 80 -10.61 27.35 6.26
N ARG A 81 -11.68 26.89 6.89
CA ARG A 81 -11.56 26.01 8.05
C ARG A 81 -10.95 24.67 7.65
N ARG A 82 -11.46 24.05 6.59
CA ARG A 82 -10.97 22.74 6.12
C ARG A 82 -9.52 22.78 5.67
N LEU A 83 -9.11 23.82 4.95
CA LEU A 83 -7.71 24.03 4.58
C LEU A 83 -6.80 24.11 5.81
N ASN A 84 -7.18 24.90 6.82
CA ASN A 84 -6.38 24.99 8.04
C ASN A 84 -6.35 23.67 8.81
N GLU A 85 -7.48 22.94 8.86
CA GLU A 85 -7.56 21.64 9.52
C GLU A 85 -6.62 20.62 8.87
N HIS A 86 -6.68 20.44 7.55
CA HIS A 86 -5.87 19.46 6.83
C HIS A 86 -4.38 19.81 6.87
N VAL A 87 -4.00 21.03 6.49
CA VAL A 87 -2.59 21.45 6.45
C VAL A 87 -1.95 21.41 7.85
N THR A 88 -2.62 21.98 8.87
CA THR A 88 -2.06 21.99 10.23
C THR A 88 -1.97 20.58 10.81
N THR A 89 -2.96 19.72 10.53
CA THR A 89 -2.92 18.34 11.01
C THR A 89 -1.81 17.55 10.33
N GLY A 90 -1.66 17.68 9.00
CA GLY A 90 -0.55 17.08 8.26
C GLY A 90 0.80 17.55 8.81
N ASP A 91 0.98 18.85 9.07
CA ASP A 91 2.22 19.39 9.66
C ASP A 91 2.51 18.83 11.06
N LEU A 92 1.47 18.59 11.87
CA LEU A 92 1.60 17.99 13.20
C LEU A 92 1.95 16.51 13.11
N VAL A 93 1.40 15.76 12.15
CA VAL A 93 1.79 14.37 11.90
C VAL A 93 3.23 14.30 11.37
N PHE A 94 3.63 15.21 10.48
CA PHE A 94 5.01 15.30 9.99
C PHE A 94 6.04 15.54 11.13
N ALA A 95 5.63 16.18 12.21
CA ALA A 95 6.48 16.34 13.39
C ALA A 95 6.88 14.98 14.02
N ASN A 96 6.07 13.93 13.85
CA ASN A 96 6.44 12.57 14.26
C ASN A 96 7.56 12.01 13.40
N VAL A 97 7.54 12.26 12.09
CA VAL A 97 8.63 11.87 11.19
C VAL A 97 9.93 12.50 11.67
N ALA A 98 9.90 13.80 12.01
CA ALA A 98 11.06 14.48 12.56
C ALA A 98 11.50 13.91 13.93
N ALA A 99 10.56 13.47 14.78
CA ALA A 99 10.85 12.82 16.05
C ALA A 99 11.48 11.44 15.85
N ALA A 100 10.92 10.60 14.98
CA ALA A 100 11.45 9.28 14.64
C ALA A 100 12.87 9.36 14.06
N VAL A 101 13.12 10.34 13.18
CA VAL A 101 14.46 10.63 12.64
C VAL A 101 15.45 11.06 13.74
N ALA A 102 14.98 11.80 14.74
CA ALA A 102 15.82 12.24 15.86
C ALA A 102 16.09 11.11 16.88
N ASP A 103 15.15 10.18 17.02
CA ASP A 103 15.24 9.02 17.91
C ASP A 103 16.03 7.85 17.27
N ALA A 104 16.19 7.85 15.95
CA ALA A 104 17.01 6.88 15.25
C ALA A 104 18.47 6.88 15.76
N PRO A 105 19.08 5.70 15.96
CA PRO A 105 20.48 5.60 16.38
C PRO A 105 21.42 6.33 15.43
N ALA A 106 22.48 6.94 15.98
CA ALA A 106 23.41 7.78 15.21
C ALA A 106 24.20 7.04 14.12
N ASP A 107 24.24 5.70 14.17
CA ASP A 107 24.84 4.81 13.20
C ASP A 107 23.89 4.35 12.09
N VAL A 108 22.60 4.69 12.18
CA VAL A 108 21.61 4.49 11.12
C VAL A 108 21.61 5.71 10.19
N ASP A 109 22.06 5.54 8.95
CA ASP A 109 22.16 6.64 7.99
C ASP A 109 20.84 6.86 7.24
N LEU A 110 20.06 7.82 7.71
CA LEU A 110 18.79 8.22 7.09
C LEU A 110 18.96 9.25 5.96
N GLY A 111 20.20 9.61 5.57
CA GLY A 111 20.47 10.68 4.61
C GLY A 111 19.78 10.47 3.26
N HIS A 112 19.79 9.24 2.74
CA HIS A 112 19.11 8.88 1.50
C HIS A 112 17.59 8.91 1.64
N ALA A 113 17.04 8.30 2.68
CA ALA A 113 15.60 8.32 2.96
C ALA A 113 15.05 9.76 3.05
N LEU A 114 15.76 10.65 3.75
CA LEU A 114 15.37 12.07 3.88
C LEU A 114 15.43 12.84 2.55
N GLU A 115 16.32 12.45 1.62
CA GLU A 115 16.29 13.01 0.27
C GLU A 115 15.07 12.51 -0.50
N THR A 116 14.73 11.22 -0.39
CA THR A 116 13.50 10.66 -0.98
C THR A 116 12.25 11.36 -0.46
N VAL A 117 12.19 11.71 0.83
CA VAL A 117 11.09 12.52 1.39
C VAL A 117 10.96 13.88 0.69
N ARG A 118 12.09 14.55 0.41
CA ARG A 118 12.07 15.82 -0.34
C ARG A 118 11.63 15.63 -1.78
N GLU A 119 12.08 14.53 -2.39
CA GLU A 119 11.74 14.17 -3.77
C GLU A 119 10.24 13.89 -3.93
N ILE A 120 9.60 13.22 -2.95
CA ILE A 120 8.14 13.03 -2.91
C ILE A 120 7.42 14.40 -2.91
N GLY A 121 7.79 15.29 -1.99
CA GLY A 121 7.18 16.63 -1.94
C GLY A 121 7.44 17.49 -3.18
N ALA A 122 8.61 17.34 -3.83
CA ALA A 122 8.91 18.01 -5.09
C ALA A 122 8.13 17.44 -6.27
N GLY A 123 7.87 16.13 -6.28
CA GLY A 123 7.03 15.45 -7.26
C GLY A 123 5.61 15.99 -7.24
N GLN A 124 5.03 16.12 -6.05
CA GLN A 124 3.68 16.67 -5.86
C GLN A 124 3.52 18.08 -6.46
N LEU A 125 4.51 18.96 -6.27
CA LEU A 125 4.48 20.30 -6.86
C LEU A 125 4.65 20.32 -8.40
N ALA A 126 5.26 19.28 -8.97
CA ALA A 126 5.45 19.16 -10.41
C ALA A 126 4.18 18.65 -11.12
N GLU A 127 3.25 18.02 -10.39
CA GLU A 127 2.03 17.43 -10.94
C GLU A 127 1.15 18.45 -11.67
N GLU A 128 1.04 19.67 -11.14
CA GLU A 128 0.28 20.80 -11.72
C GLU A 128 0.76 21.23 -13.12
N SER A 129 1.92 20.73 -13.59
CA SER A 129 2.55 21.17 -14.83
C SER A 129 2.50 20.15 -15.98
N PHE A 130 1.84 19.00 -15.78
CA PHE A 130 1.78 17.92 -16.76
C PHE A 130 0.65 18.12 -17.79
N ASP A 131 0.99 17.97 -19.08
CA ASP A 131 0.04 18.08 -20.19
C ASP A 131 -0.32 16.70 -20.72
N ALA A 132 -1.50 16.20 -20.31
CA ALA A 132 -2.07 14.92 -20.72
C ALA A 132 -2.10 14.72 -22.25
N ALA A 133 -2.42 15.79 -22.98
CA ALA A 133 -2.67 15.73 -24.42
C ALA A 133 -1.39 15.51 -25.24
N ALA A 134 -0.22 15.73 -24.64
CA ALA A 134 1.08 15.54 -25.27
C ALA A 134 1.86 14.34 -24.72
N ALA A 135 1.37 13.69 -23.66
CA ALA A 135 2.05 12.59 -22.99
C ALA A 135 2.00 11.29 -23.80
N THR A 136 3.11 10.57 -23.84
CA THR A 136 3.14 9.20 -24.36
C THR A 136 2.80 8.19 -23.26
N VAL A 137 2.49 6.96 -23.65
CA VAL A 137 2.31 5.85 -22.69
C VAL A 137 3.57 5.63 -21.84
N ASP A 138 4.76 5.78 -22.42
CA ASP A 138 6.02 5.67 -21.67
C ASP A 138 6.16 6.80 -20.63
N ASP A 139 5.70 8.01 -20.96
CA ASP A 139 5.67 9.14 -20.01
C ASP A 139 4.69 8.88 -18.86
N ALA A 140 3.52 8.33 -19.15
CA ALA A 140 2.53 7.97 -18.12
C ALA A 140 3.05 6.85 -17.20
N ILE A 141 3.69 5.82 -17.75
CA ILE A 141 4.33 4.75 -16.95
C ILE A 141 5.44 5.34 -16.08
N ALA A 142 6.32 6.17 -16.66
CA ALA A 142 7.39 6.81 -15.90
C ALA A 142 6.84 7.69 -14.77
N ARG A 143 5.70 8.35 -14.98
CA ARG A 143 5.03 9.13 -13.93
C ARG A 143 4.50 8.24 -12.81
N VAL A 144 3.88 7.10 -13.11
CA VAL A 144 3.45 6.15 -12.07
C VAL A 144 4.66 5.63 -11.28
N ASP A 145 5.77 5.35 -11.95
CA ASP A 145 7.04 4.98 -11.29
C ASP A 145 7.57 6.14 -10.39
N GLU A 146 7.45 7.39 -10.84
CA GLU A 146 7.88 8.58 -10.07
C GLU A 146 6.94 8.98 -8.91
N ARG A 147 5.65 8.62 -8.97
CA ARG A 147 4.64 8.82 -7.90
C ARG A 147 4.66 7.65 -6.93
N GLY A 148 4.15 6.48 -7.36
CA GLY A 148 3.99 5.30 -6.52
C GLY A 148 5.33 4.63 -6.20
N GLY A 149 6.22 4.51 -7.20
CA GLY A 149 7.52 3.86 -7.02
C GLY A 149 8.42 4.59 -6.01
N ARG A 150 8.35 5.92 -5.91
CA ARG A 150 9.14 6.69 -4.92
C ARG A 150 8.81 6.39 -3.47
N TRP A 151 7.56 6.06 -3.16
CA TRP A 151 7.18 5.59 -1.82
C TRP A 151 7.83 4.23 -1.51
N GLY A 152 7.97 3.38 -2.54
CA GLY A 152 8.67 2.10 -2.45
C GLY A 152 10.17 2.30 -2.22
N ASP A 153 10.77 3.26 -2.93
CA ASP A 153 12.15 3.67 -2.69
C ASP A 153 12.34 4.19 -1.27
N LEU A 154 11.42 5.01 -0.74
CA LEU A 154 11.51 5.48 0.66
C LEU A 154 11.57 4.29 1.64
N ALA A 155 10.66 3.33 1.51
CA ALA A 155 10.66 2.14 2.37
C ALA A 155 11.99 1.36 2.25
N VAL A 156 12.53 1.23 1.04
CA VAL A 156 13.80 0.52 0.80
C VAL A 156 14.99 1.28 1.37
N GLU A 157 15.05 2.61 1.22
CA GLU A 157 16.13 3.42 1.78
C GLU A 157 16.12 3.37 3.31
N LEU A 158 14.95 3.29 3.94
CA LEU A 158 14.82 3.03 5.38
C LEU A 158 15.32 1.64 5.76
N VAL A 159 14.95 0.60 5.01
CA VAL A 159 15.44 -0.77 5.20
C VAL A 159 16.95 -0.90 4.98
N ALA A 160 17.52 -0.08 4.08
CA ALA A 160 18.94 -0.05 3.80
C ALA A 160 19.75 0.69 4.89
N ALA A 161 19.12 1.62 5.63
CA ALA A 161 19.80 2.50 6.58
C ALA A 161 20.58 1.79 7.69
N PRO A 162 20.14 0.64 8.24
CA PRO A 162 20.94 -0.16 9.18
C PRO A 162 22.16 -0.84 8.55
N GLY A 163 22.24 -0.94 7.21
CA GLY A 163 23.42 -1.38 6.48
C GLY A 163 23.64 -2.89 6.39
N GLY A 164 22.64 -3.70 6.73
CA GLY A 164 22.79 -5.17 6.80
C GLY A 164 22.55 -5.94 5.50
N TYR A 165 21.70 -5.41 4.62
CA TYR A 165 21.40 -6.04 3.34
C TYR A 165 22.49 -5.76 2.30
N THR A 166 22.79 -6.78 1.48
CA THR A 166 23.64 -6.62 0.30
C THR A 166 22.92 -5.80 -0.78
N ALA A 167 23.69 -5.22 -1.71
CA ALA A 167 23.11 -4.48 -2.85
C ALA A 167 22.16 -5.34 -3.71
N ALA A 168 22.41 -6.65 -3.82
CA ALA A 168 21.53 -7.56 -4.55
C ALA A 168 20.22 -7.80 -3.81
N GLN A 169 20.27 -8.02 -2.49
CA GLN A 169 19.06 -8.15 -1.66
C GLN A 169 18.24 -6.86 -1.68
N LEU A 170 18.87 -5.70 -1.54
CA LEU A 170 18.19 -4.40 -1.64
C LEU A 170 17.57 -4.17 -3.02
N ALA A 171 18.18 -4.66 -4.10
CA ALA A 171 17.57 -4.60 -5.44
C ALA A 171 16.29 -5.46 -5.54
N SER A 172 16.29 -6.65 -4.94
CA SER A 172 15.07 -7.47 -4.85
C SER A 172 14.00 -6.82 -3.99
N ILE A 173 14.36 -6.30 -2.80
CA ILE A 173 13.44 -5.58 -1.90
C ILE A 173 12.86 -4.35 -2.63
N ARG A 174 13.69 -3.60 -3.37
CA ARG A 174 13.26 -2.47 -4.19
C ARG A 174 12.28 -2.89 -5.27
N THR A 175 12.54 -3.98 -5.98
CA THR A 175 11.62 -4.50 -7.00
C THR A 175 10.26 -4.82 -6.38
N ILE A 176 10.25 -5.54 -5.24
CA ILE A 176 9.00 -5.88 -4.52
C ILE A 176 8.22 -4.61 -4.13
N ALA A 177 8.89 -3.62 -3.53
CA ALA A 177 8.24 -2.41 -3.05
C ALA A 177 7.75 -1.50 -4.18
N THR A 178 8.62 -1.21 -5.15
CA THR A 178 8.33 -0.25 -6.24
C THR A 178 7.32 -0.81 -7.24
N ASP A 179 7.46 -2.07 -7.67
CA ASP A 179 6.49 -2.70 -8.57
C ASP A 179 5.15 -2.96 -7.85
N GLY A 180 5.18 -3.23 -6.54
CA GLY A 180 3.97 -3.39 -5.73
C GLY A 180 3.14 -2.11 -5.70
N LEU A 181 3.79 -0.97 -5.43
CA LEU A 181 3.11 0.33 -5.45
C LEU A 181 2.71 0.77 -6.84
N PHE A 182 3.50 0.45 -7.87
CA PHE A 182 3.08 0.66 -9.26
C PHE A 182 1.76 -0.06 -9.55
N VAL A 183 1.66 -1.34 -9.18
CA VAL A 183 0.43 -2.14 -9.39
C VAL A 183 -0.75 -1.52 -8.66
N LEU A 184 -0.57 -1.13 -7.39
CA LEU A 184 -1.63 -0.50 -6.60
C LEU A 184 -2.06 0.83 -7.23
N THR A 185 -1.13 1.70 -7.63
CA THR A 185 -1.47 2.97 -8.29
C THR A 185 -2.22 2.78 -9.60
N VAL A 186 -1.87 1.78 -10.41
CA VAL A 186 -2.60 1.53 -11.66
C VAL A 186 -4.03 1.03 -11.42
N ILE A 187 -4.24 0.25 -10.36
CA ILE A 187 -5.58 -0.25 -10.00
C ILE A 187 -6.43 0.87 -9.38
N ASP A 188 -5.81 1.72 -8.57
CA ASP A 188 -6.39 2.94 -7.98
C ASP A 188 -6.84 3.93 -9.07
N ASP A 189 -5.94 4.31 -9.98
CA ASP A 189 -6.23 5.15 -11.16
C ASP A 189 -7.37 4.57 -12.04
N LEU A 190 -7.57 3.25 -12.01
CA LEU A 190 -8.67 2.61 -12.74
C LEU A 190 -9.98 2.68 -11.97
N ALA A 191 -9.95 2.49 -10.65
CA ALA A 191 -11.10 2.61 -9.77
C ALA A 191 -11.67 4.04 -9.79
N ASP A 192 -10.77 5.02 -9.72
CA ASP A 192 -11.10 6.45 -9.64
C ASP A 192 -11.24 7.13 -11.00
N LEU A 193 -11.15 6.35 -12.09
CA LEU A 193 -11.19 6.84 -13.46
C LEU A 193 -12.30 7.88 -13.75
N PRO A 194 -13.56 7.72 -13.29
CA PRO A 194 -14.58 8.75 -13.52
C PRO A 194 -14.25 10.08 -12.84
N GLU A 195 -13.74 10.03 -11.61
CA GLU A 195 -13.34 11.20 -10.85
C GLU A 195 -12.09 11.87 -11.44
N ASP A 196 -11.08 11.08 -11.82
CA ASP A 196 -9.89 11.56 -12.50
C ASP A 196 -10.22 12.30 -13.79
N VAL A 197 -11.13 11.76 -14.59
CA VAL A 197 -11.57 12.40 -15.84
C VAL A 197 -12.32 13.70 -15.56
N ASP A 198 -13.19 13.73 -14.55
CA ASP A 198 -13.93 14.94 -14.15
C ASP A 198 -12.98 16.04 -13.62
N ASN A 199 -11.92 15.64 -12.93
CA ASN A 199 -10.88 16.53 -12.39
C ASN A 199 -9.80 16.90 -13.43
N GLY A 200 -9.83 16.28 -14.63
CA GLY A 200 -8.87 16.54 -15.70
C GLY A 200 -7.48 15.94 -15.44
N VAL A 201 -7.40 14.91 -14.61
CA VAL A 201 -6.18 14.18 -14.26
C VAL A 201 -5.81 13.19 -15.37
N ALA A 202 -4.53 13.19 -15.73
CA ALA A 202 -3.99 12.43 -16.84
C ALA A 202 -3.46 11.06 -16.42
N THR A 203 -4.34 10.18 -15.95
CA THR A 203 -3.92 8.86 -15.45
C THR A 203 -3.55 7.89 -16.57
N LEU A 204 -2.85 6.80 -16.21
CA LEU A 204 -2.39 5.81 -17.18
C LEU A 204 -3.54 5.21 -18.02
N PRO A 205 -4.72 4.86 -17.46
CA PRO A 205 -5.84 4.39 -18.26
C PRO A 205 -6.28 5.39 -19.34
N VAL A 206 -6.35 6.69 -19.01
CA VAL A 206 -6.73 7.76 -19.94
C VAL A 206 -5.70 7.91 -21.06
N VAL A 207 -4.41 7.90 -20.73
CA VAL A 207 -3.33 8.00 -21.73
C VAL A 207 -3.30 6.77 -22.65
N LEU A 208 -3.54 5.56 -22.11
CA LEU A 208 -3.59 4.33 -22.89
C LEU A 208 -4.75 4.29 -23.89
N PHE A 209 -5.87 4.95 -23.57
CA PHE A 209 -7.05 5.02 -24.42
C PHE A 209 -6.82 5.88 -25.67
N GLU A 210 -5.87 6.82 -25.64
CA GLU A 210 -5.51 7.73 -26.75
C GLU A 210 -6.71 8.58 -27.27
N GLY A 211 -7.82 8.60 -26.55
CA GLY A 211 -9.00 9.41 -26.84
C GLY A 211 -8.93 10.78 -26.17
N ASP A 212 -9.35 11.82 -26.88
CA ASP A 212 -9.48 13.18 -26.32
C ASP A 212 -10.71 13.23 -25.38
N PRO A 213 -10.54 13.43 -24.05
CA PRO A 213 -11.68 13.50 -23.13
C PRO A 213 -12.68 14.59 -23.49
N ASP A 214 -12.22 15.71 -24.05
CA ASP A 214 -13.07 16.83 -24.46
C ASP A 214 -13.94 16.51 -25.68
N ALA A 215 -13.62 15.43 -26.42
CA ALA A 215 -14.43 14.96 -27.54
C ALA A 215 -15.70 14.21 -27.09
N TYR A 216 -15.77 13.80 -25.82
CA TYR A 216 -16.88 13.05 -25.26
C TYR A 216 -17.96 13.97 -24.68
N ARG A 217 -19.22 13.52 -24.76
CA ARG A 217 -20.37 14.30 -24.24
C ARG A 217 -20.54 14.21 -22.73
N SER A 218 -19.87 13.25 -22.10
CA SER A 218 -19.94 12.95 -20.68
C SER A 218 -18.87 11.93 -20.32
N THR A 219 -18.37 11.98 -19.09
CA THR A 219 -17.41 11.05 -18.49
C THR A 219 -17.84 9.59 -18.61
N THR A 220 -19.11 9.27 -18.34
CA THR A 220 -19.65 7.91 -18.53
C THR A 220 -19.46 7.39 -19.96
N ALA A 221 -19.61 8.25 -20.98
CA ALA A 221 -19.47 7.82 -22.38
C ALA A 221 -18.00 7.55 -22.75
N LEU A 222 -17.07 8.26 -22.13
CA LEU A 222 -15.64 7.98 -22.26
C LEU A 222 -15.28 6.67 -21.59
N VAL A 223 -15.74 6.46 -20.35
CA VAL A 223 -15.49 5.23 -19.59
C VAL A 223 -16.07 4.02 -20.33
N ASP A 224 -17.28 4.11 -20.89
CA ASP A 224 -17.88 3.04 -21.70
C ASP A 224 -17.03 2.66 -22.91
N ASP A 225 -16.50 3.65 -23.65
CA ASP A 225 -15.65 3.38 -24.79
C ASP A 225 -14.27 2.83 -24.37
N LEU A 226 -13.71 3.30 -23.24
CA LEU A 226 -12.47 2.77 -22.67
C LEU A 226 -12.65 1.31 -22.27
N LEU A 227 -13.73 0.98 -21.56
CA LEU A 227 -14.07 -0.40 -21.17
C LEU A 227 -14.30 -1.31 -22.38
N ALA A 228 -14.74 -0.77 -23.52
CA ALA A 228 -14.95 -1.50 -24.77
C ALA A 228 -13.68 -1.58 -25.66
N SER A 229 -12.59 -0.90 -25.29
CA SER A 229 -11.33 -0.86 -26.02
C SER A 229 -10.38 -2.00 -25.63
N ASP A 230 -9.13 -1.94 -26.08
CA ASP A 230 -8.06 -2.85 -25.67
C ASP A 230 -7.31 -2.38 -24.40
N VAL A 231 -7.70 -1.23 -23.82
CA VAL A 231 -7.08 -0.68 -22.60
C VAL A 231 -7.16 -1.65 -21.42
N PRO A 232 -8.30 -2.29 -21.10
CA PRO A 232 -8.38 -3.27 -20.00
C PRO A 232 -7.35 -4.40 -20.14
N ASP A 233 -7.26 -5.02 -21.31
CA ASP A 233 -6.31 -6.12 -21.59
C ASP A 233 -4.84 -5.64 -21.50
N ARG A 234 -4.56 -4.40 -21.92
CA ARG A 234 -3.22 -3.80 -21.85
C ARG A 234 -2.81 -3.48 -20.41
N LEU A 235 -3.73 -2.99 -19.59
CA LEU A 235 -3.52 -2.74 -18.16
C LEU A 235 -3.29 -4.05 -17.40
N GLU A 236 -4.10 -5.07 -17.66
CA GLU A 236 -3.92 -6.41 -17.08
C GLU A 236 -2.54 -6.98 -17.44
N ALA A 237 -2.15 -6.93 -18.72
CA ALA A 237 -0.84 -7.41 -19.16
C ALA A 237 0.35 -6.62 -18.57
N LEU A 238 0.14 -5.34 -18.22
CA LEU A 238 1.15 -4.52 -17.55
C LEU A 238 1.27 -4.89 -16.08
N VAL A 239 0.14 -5.02 -15.37
CA VAL A 239 0.07 -5.45 -13.97
C VAL A 239 0.65 -6.84 -13.80
N ASP A 240 0.30 -7.80 -14.67
CA ASP A 240 0.83 -9.16 -14.64
C ASP A 240 2.35 -9.20 -14.80
N ARG A 241 2.91 -8.34 -15.65
CA ARG A 241 4.36 -8.25 -15.83
C ARG A 241 5.06 -7.79 -14.55
N ARG A 242 4.49 -6.80 -13.86
CA ARG A 242 5.02 -6.28 -12.60
C ARG A 242 4.87 -7.31 -11.48
N ARG A 243 3.72 -7.98 -11.38
CA ARG A 243 3.50 -9.11 -10.45
C ARG A 243 4.51 -10.24 -10.66
N ALA A 244 4.76 -10.64 -11.90
CA ALA A 244 5.77 -11.65 -12.22
C ALA A 244 7.20 -11.20 -11.83
N ALA A 245 7.50 -9.91 -11.91
CA ALA A 245 8.78 -9.35 -11.46
C ALA A 245 8.90 -9.36 -9.92
N ILE A 246 7.81 -9.03 -9.21
CA ILE A 246 7.71 -9.16 -7.74
C ILE A 246 7.95 -10.60 -7.32
N ASP A 247 7.27 -11.57 -7.94
CA ASP A 247 7.41 -13.00 -7.61
C ASP A 247 8.84 -13.51 -7.84
N ALA A 248 9.47 -13.12 -8.96
CA ALA A 248 10.86 -13.45 -9.24
C ALA A 248 11.80 -12.82 -8.21
N ALA A 249 11.60 -11.54 -7.87
CA ALA A 249 12.41 -10.85 -6.87
C ALA A 249 12.25 -11.43 -5.46
N ALA A 250 11.04 -11.81 -5.07
CA ALA A 250 10.76 -12.48 -3.79
C ALA A 250 11.42 -13.86 -3.73
N THR A 251 11.39 -14.62 -4.83
CA THR A 251 12.08 -15.91 -4.94
C THR A 251 13.59 -15.76 -4.83
N ASP A 252 14.17 -14.82 -5.58
CA ASP A 252 15.62 -14.54 -5.55
C ASP A 252 16.05 -14.02 -4.16
N LEU A 253 15.23 -13.18 -3.54
CA LEU A 253 15.47 -12.66 -2.20
C LEU A 253 15.46 -13.80 -1.18
N HIS A 254 14.40 -14.61 -1.14
CA HIS A 254 14.29 -15.75 -0.23
C HIS A 254 15.47 -16.71 -0.39
N ALA A 255 15.89 -17.01 -1.62
CA ALA A 255 17.06 -17.86 -1.87
C ALA A 255 18.39 -17.24 -1.43
N SER A 256 18.46 -15.91 -1.32
CA SER A 256 19.66 -15.17 -0.91
C SER A 256 19.75 -14.92 0.60
N LEU A 257 18.62 -15.02 1.32
CA LEU A 257 18.55 -14.82 2.76
C LEU A 257 19.00 -16.09 3.49
N ASP A 258 19.83 -15.95 4.52
CA ASP A 258 20.28 -17.07 5.37
C ASP A 258 19.39 -17.22 6.61
N TYR A 259 18.09 -16.90 6.48
CA TYR A 259 17.11 -16.95 7.55
C TYR A 259 16.25 -18.21 7.45
N SER A 260 15.91 -18.80 8.61
CA SER A 260 14.97 -19.91 8.65
C SER A 260 13.53 -19.44 8.45
N ASP A 261 12.65 -20.34 8.02
CA ASP A 261 11.22 -20.03 7.85
C ASP A 261 10.57 -19.57 9.18
N GLU A 262 11.05 -20.06 10.33
CA GLU A 262 10.58 -19.58 11.64
C GLU A 262 10.98 -18.13 11.89
N THR A 263 12.15 -17.71 11.43
CA THR A 263 12.60 -16.33 11.54
C THR A 263 11.76 -15.40 10.66
N LEU A 264 11.46 -15.84 9.44
CA LEU A 264 10.58 -15.09 8.53
C LEU A 264 9.17 -14.97 9.13
N LEU A 265 8.65 -16.05 9.69
CA LEU A 265 7.36 -16.05 10.37
C LEU A 265 7.35 -15.13 11.60
N GLU A 266 8.41 -15.13 12.40
CA GLU A 266 8.55 -14.25 13.56
C GLU A 266 8.53 -12.78 13.13
N ALA A 267 9.33 -12.40 12.14
CA ALA A 267 9.36 -11.04 11.61
C ALA A 267 7.99 -10.61 11.05
N ALA A 268 7.30 -11.50 10.32
CA ALA A 268 5.96 -11.23 9.80
C ALA A 268 4.93 -11.07 10.93
N ALA A 269 4.99 -11.94 11.94
CA ALA A 269 4.08 -11.90 13.08
C ALA A 269 4.22 -10.59 13.87
N LEU A 270 5.45 -10.09 14.05
CA LEU A 270 5.74 -8.84 14.74
C LEU A 270 5.36 -7.61 13.92
N ALA A 271 5.67 -7.59 12.62
CA ALA A 271 5.27 -6.50 11.73
C ALA A 271 3.73 -6.34 11.67
N LEU A 272 3.01 -7.45 11.50
CA LEU A 272 1.55 -7.44 11.51
C LEU A 272 0.98 -7.14 12.90
N GLN A 273 1.68 -7.52 13.97
CA GLN A 273 1.29 -7.13 15.31
C GLN A 273 1.33 -5.62 15.47
N TRP A 274 2.46 -5.02 15.12
CA TRP A 274 2.67 -3.59 15.18
C TRP A 274 1.61 -2.86 14.35
N TYR A 275 1.37 -3.31 13.12
CA TYR A 275 0.30 -2.75 12.28
C TYR A 275 -1.07 -2.81 12.99
N CYS A 276 -1.52 -4.00 13.41
CA CYS A 276 -2.85 -4.18 13.98
C CYS A 276 -3.07 -3.51 15.35
N GLU A 277 -2.02 -3.44 16.17
CA GLU A 277 -2.12 -2.98 17.56
C GLU A 277 -1.80 -1.49 17.69
N THR A 278 -0.88 -0.97 16.86
CA THR A 278 -0.37 0.40 16.94
C THR A 278 -0.98 1.31 15.90
N VAL A 279 -1.15 0.86 14.66
CA VAL A 279 -1.55 1.70 13.53
C VAL A 279 -3.03 1.56 13.20
N CYS A 280 -3.45 0.33 12.87
CA CYS A 280 -4.77 0.04 12.33
C CYS A 280 -5.89 0.44 13.30
N SER A 281 -6.77 1.30 12.84
CA SER A 281 -7.93 1.80 13.58
C SER A 281 -8.99 0.71 13.77
N VAL A 282 -9.10 -0.23 12.84
CA VAL A 282 -10.12 -1.29 12.84
C VAL A 282 -9.73 -2.47 13.72
N PRO A 283 -10.54 -2.88 14.71
CA PRO A 283 -10.25 -4.07 15.50
C PRO A 283 -10.32 -5.36 14.66
N VAL A 284 -9.36 -6.28 14.86
CA VAL A 284 -9.32 -7.60 14.19
C VAL A 284 -10.64 -8.39 14.31
N ALA A 285 -11.37 -8.25 15.42
CA ALA A 285 -12.63 -8.96 15.63
C ALA A 285 -13.78 -8.45 14.75
N GLU A 286 -13.66 -7.24 14.17
CA GLU A 286 -14.66 -6.65 13.28
C GLU A 286 -14.53 -7.18 11.85
N THR A 287 -13.30 -7.41 11.37
CA THR A 287 -13.07 -7.94 10.02
C THR A 287 -12.89 -9.45 9.97
N VAL A 288 -12.40 -10.08 11.06
CA VAL A 288 -12.23 -11.54 11.15
C VAL A 288 -13.08 -12.10 12.30
N PRO A 289 -14.36 -12.44 12.02
CA PRO A 289 -15.27 -12.99 13.02
C PRO A 289 -14.72 -14.25 13.70
N GLN A 290 -15.21 -14.56 14.90
CA GLN A 290 -14.73 -15.71 15.67
C GLN A 290 -14.82 -17.03 14.88
N THR A 291 -15.91 -17.25 14.15
CA THR A 291 -16.09 -18.45 13.32
C THR A 291 -15.01 -18.58 12.25
N ARG A 292 -14.57 -17.45 11.69
CA ARG A 292 -13.51 -17.43 10.68
C ARG A 292 -12.13 -17.65 11.30
N ARG A 293 -11.86 -17.06 12.47
CA ARG A 293 -10.64 -17.34 13.25
C ARG A 293 -10.51 -18.81 13.65
N GLU A 294 -11.62 -19.45 14.00
CA GLU A 294 -11.68 -20.89 14.28
C GLU A 294 -11.40 -21.72 13.02
N ALA A 295 -11.97 -21.34 11.88
CA ALA A 295 -11.71 -21.99 10.60
C ALA A 295 -10.24 -21.85 10.16
N ILE A 296 -9.62 -20.67 10.29
CA ILE A 296 -8.19 -20.47 10.00
C ILE A 296 -7.34 -21.36 10.93
N ARG A 297 -7.67 -21.39 12.21
CA ARG A 297 -6.96 -22.25 13.17
C ARG A 297 -7.02 -23.72 12.77
N GLU A 298 -8.21 -24.22 12.45
CA GLU A 298 -8.39 -25.59 11.97
C GLU A 298 -7.63 -25.84 10.66
N GLY A 299 -7.73 -24.91 9.70
CA GLY A 299 -7.02 -24.96 8.42
C GLY A 299 -5.51 -25.11 8.61
N VAL A 300 -4.91 -24.25 9.43
CA VAL A 300 -3.45 -24.17 9.60
C VAL A 300 -2.89 -25.27 10.51
N SER A 301 -3.59 -25.62 11.60
CA SER A 301 -3.12 -26.60 12.62
C SER A 301 -3.72 -28.00 12.49
N GLY A 302 -4.62 -28.23 11.53
CA GLY A 302 -5.31 -29.51 11.30
C GLY A 302 -4.44 -30.61 10.68
N GLY A 303 -3.12 -30.40 10.58
CA GLY A 303 -2.16 -31.28 9.92
C GLY A 303 -2.04 -31.04 8.42
N GLU A 304 -1.05 -31.69 7.79
CA GLU A 304 -0.61 -31.41 6.41
C GLU A 304 -1.73 -31.38 5.36
N ALA A 305 -2.73 -32.27 5.45
CA ALA A 305 -3.84 -32.30 4.52
C ALA A 305 -4.76 -31.06 4.66
N SER A 306 -5.00 -30.63 5.90
CA SER A 306 -5.77 -29.43 6.22
C SER A 306 -5.01 -28.18 5.79
N THR A 307 -3.72 -28.10 6.13
CA THR A 307 -2.85 -26.98 5.74
C THR A 307 -2.78 -26.86 4.22
N ARG A 308 -2.62 -27.97 3.49
CA ARG A 308 -2.65 -27.97 2.03
C ARG A 308 -3.98 -27.46 1.47
N GLN A 309 -5.10 -27.90 2.03
CA GLN A 309 -6.41 -27.41 1.60
C GLN A 309 -6.55 -25.90 1.87
N PHE A 310 -6.18 -25.44 3.06
CA PHE A 310 -6.21 -24.03 3.42
C PHE A 310 -5.36 -23.17 2.47
N VAL A 311 -4.12 -23.60 2.20
CA VAL A 311 -3.23 -22.90 1.25
C VAL A 311 -3.80 -22.94 -0.16
N ALA A 312 -4.38 -24.05 -0.61
CA ALA A 312 -4.97 -24.15 -1.94
C ALA A 312 -6.20 -23.24 -2.11
N GLU A 313 -7.04 -23.12 -1.08
CA GLU A 313 -8.15 -22.18 -1.05
C GLU A 313 -7.64 -20.74 -1.14
N ARG A 314 -6.63 -20.37 -0.35
CA ARG A 314 -6.03 -19.02 -0.40
C ARG A 314 -5.31 -18.73 -1.72
N ALA A 315 -4.66 -19.72 -2.29
CA ALA A 315 -3.95 -19.59 -3.57
C ALA A 315 -4.90 -19.41 -4.76
N ALA A 316 -6.14 -19.92 -4.68
CA ALA A 316 -7.12 -19.77 -5.73
C ALA A 316 -7.58 -18.32 -5.91
N ASP A 317 -7.59 -17.56 -4.81
CA ASP A 317 -8.02 -16.16 -4.77
C ASP A 317 -6.82 -15.19 -4.79
N ALA A 318 -5.58 -15.70 -4.82
CA ALA A 318 -4.39 -14.89 -4.77
C ALA A 318 -4.09 -14.23 -6.13
N PRO A 319 -3.69 -12.94 -6.16
CA PRO A 319 -3.32 -12.24 -7.38
C PRO A 319 -1.97 -12.69 -7.97
N VAL A 320 -1.28 -13.64 -7.34
CA VAL A 320 0.04 -14.16 -7.70
C VAL A 320 0.02 -15.69 -7.78
N ALA A 321 0.92 -16.25 -8.59
CA ALA A 321 0.98 -17.69 -8.80
C ALA A 321 1.56 -18.40 -7.56
N ILE A 322 0.69 -19.02 -6.77
CA ILE A 322 1.08 -19.78 -5.58
C ILE A 322 1.02 -21.28 -5.89
N GLU A 323 2.14 -21.99 -5.67
CA GLU A 323 2.21 -23.46 -5.73
C GLU A 323 1.83 -24.06 -4.36
N PRO A 324 0.59 -24.53 -4.14
CA PRO A 324 0.09 -24.81 -2.79
C PRO A 324 0.85 -25.94 -2.09
N ASP A 325 1.29 -26.94 -2.86
CA ASP A 325 2.04 -28.08 -2.35
C ASP A 325 3.43 -27.70 -1.85
N ALA A 326 4.08 -26.72 -2.48
CA ALA A 326 5.39 -26.24 -2.06
C ALA A 326 5.28 -25.50 -0.71
N ILE A 327 4.26 -24.65 -0.57
CA ILE A 327 4.04 -23.85 0.64
C ILE A 327 3.54 -24.71 1.81
N ALA A 328 2.58 -25.61 1.57
CA ALA A 328 2.00 -26.43 2.63
C ALA A 328 3.05 -27.30 3.35
N GLY A 329 4.06 -27.78 2.61
CA GLY A 329 5.19 -28.52 3.18
C GLY A 329 6.02 -27.67 4.14
N THR A 330 6.32 -26.43 3.77
CA THR A 330 7.03 -25.47 4.62
C THR A 330 6.20 -25.12 5.87
N LEU A 331 4.92 -24.81 5.70
CA LEU A 331 4.05 -24.44 6.82
C LEU A 331 3.88 -25.56 7.84
N ALA A 332 3.85 -26.83 7.41
CA ALA A 332 3.72 -27.97 8.32
C ALA A 332 4.92 -28.12 9.29
N GLY A 333 6.07 -27.52 8.96
CA GLY A 333 7.26 -27.50 9.83
C GLY A 333 7.25 -26.39 10.87
N LEU A 334 6.37 -25.39 10.74
CA LEU A 334 6.37 -24.17 11.55
C LEU A 334 5.46 -24.30 12.79
N PRO A 335 5.67 -23.46 13.82
CA PRO A 335 4.83 -23.49 15.03
C PRO A 335 3.39 -23.02 14.76
N ASP A 336 2.40 -23.82 15.18
CA ASP A 336 0.97 -23.57 14.95
C ASP A 336 0.49 -22.19 15.41
N GLU A 337 0.76 -21.80 16.66
CA GLU A 337 0.17 -20.57 17.23
C GLU A 337 0.69 -19.29 16.55
N PRO A 338 2.00 -19.10 16.31
CA PRO A 338 2.51 -18.03 15.45
C PRO A 338 1.92 -18.02 14.04
N LEU A 339 1.79 -19.19 13.40
CA LEU A 339 1.18 -19.29 12.08
C LEU A 339 -0.29 -18.84 12.08
N VAL A 340 -1.08 -19.34 13.02
CA VAL A 340 -2.51 -18.99 13.15
C VAL A 340 -2.69 -17.49 13.39
N ARG A 341 -1.87 -16.90 14.26
CA ARG A 341 -1.93 -15.44 14.50
C ARG A 341 -1.58 -14.64 13.27
N THR A 342 -0.54 -15.05 12.55
CA THR A 342 -0.09 -14.40 11.31
C THR A 342 -1.18 -14.50 10.24
N ALA A 343 -1.76 -15.68 10.02
CA ALA A 343 -2.84 -15.88 9.06
C ALA A 343 -4.10 -15.06 9.39
N ILE A 344 -4.48 -14.96 10.67
CA ILE A 344 -5.61 -14.11 11.10
C ILE A 344 -5.32 -12.63 10.84
N ARG A 345 -4.11 -12.15 11.13
CA ARG A 345 -3.73 -10.75 10.92
C ARG A 345 -3.60 -10.40 9.43
N LEU A 346 -3.12 -11.33 8.60
CA LEU A 346 -3.11 -11.17 7.14
C LEU A 346 -4.52 -11.08 6.58
N GLU A 347 -5.46 -11.92 7.05
CA GLU A 347 -6.86 -11.82 6.59
C GLU A 347 -7.53 -10.54 7.08
N HIS A 348 -7.18 -10.07 8.28
CA HIS A 348 -7.62 -8.75 8.74
C HIS A 348 -7.07 -7.63 7.85
N LEU A 349 -5.79 -7.71 7.46
CA LEU A 349 -5.15 -6.76 6.57
C LEU A 349 -5.86 -6.72 5.21
N GLU A 350 -6.06 -7.88 4.56
CA GLU A 350 -6.80 -7.98 3.30
C GLU A 350 -8.17 -7.30 3.41
N SER A 351 -8.95 -7.61 4.43
CA SER A 351 -10.28 -7.00 4.60
C SER A 351 -10.22 -5.48 4.81
N VAL A 352 -9.22 -4.96 5.54
CA VAL A 352 -9.07 -3.50 5.72
C VAL A 352 -8.66 -2.82 4.42
N VAL A 353 -7.82 -3.47 3.61
CA VAL A 353 -7.37 -2.91 2.33
C VAL A 353 -8.47 -2.99 1.28
N ASP A 354 -9.14 -4.13 1.14
CA ASP A 354 -10.22 -4.33 0.16
C ASP A 354 -11.44 -3.44 0.45
N ASP A 355 -11.71 -3.12 1.72
CA ASP A 355 -12.76 -2.15 2.09
C ASP A 355 -12.41 -0.71 1.68
N ARG A 356 -11.15 -0.43 1.33
CA ARG A 356 -10.62 0.92 1.08
C ARG A 356 -10.16 1.15 -0.35
N MET A 357 -9.67 0.11 -1.02
CA MET A 357 -9.16 0.17 -2.39
C MET A 357 -9.32 -1.17 -3.09
N HIS A 358 -9.46 -1.14 -4.41
CA HIS A 358 -9.37 -2.35 -5.21
C HIS A 358 -7.94 -2.86 -5.22
N THR A 359 -7.76 -4.17 -5.08
CA THR A 359 -6.45 -4.84 -5.12
C THR A 359 -6.25 -5.65 -6.40
N THR A 360 -7.27 -5.71 -7.26
CA THR A 360 -7.22 -6.34 -8.59
C THR A 360 -7.79 -5.46 -9.69
N VAL A 361 -7.25 -5.60 -10.90
CA VAL A 361 -7.77 -4.95 -12.11
C VAL A 361 -9.20 -5.44 -12.41
N GLU A 362 -9.48 -6.73 -12.14
CA GLU A 362 -10.81 -7.30 -12.39
C GLU A 362 -11.90 -6.63 -11.54
N ASP A 363 -11.63 -6.42 -10.25
CA ASP A 363 -12.58 -5.78 -9.33
C ASP A 363 -12.82 -4.32 -9.72
N ALA A 364 -11.75 -3.56 -9.98
CA ALA A 364 -11.87 -2.16 -10.43
C ALA A 364 -12.69 -2.06 -11.73
N LEU A 365 -12.44 -2.94 -12.70
CA LEU A 365 -13.22 -2.99 -13.95
C LEU A 365 -14.67 -3.44 -13.72
N ALA A 366 -14.93 -4.36 -12.79
CA ALA A 366 -16.27 -4.82 -12.48
C ALA A 366 -17.15 -3.70 -11.90
N ASP A 367 -16.56 -2.87 -11.04
CA ASP A 367 -17.24 -1.72 -10.44
C ASP A 367 -17.53 -0.64 -11.48
N LEU A 368 -16.56 -0.30 -12.34
CA LEU A 368 -16.79 0.61 -13.48
C LEU A 368 -17.93 0.13 -14.38
N ARG A 369 -17.97 -1.16 -14.73
CA ARG A 369 -19.03 -1.76 -15.58
C ARG A 369 -20.41 -1.67 -14.90
N THR A 370 -20.45 -1.84 -13.59
CA THR A 370 -21.69 -1.74 -12.80
C THR A 370 -22.18 -0.29 -12.77
N ALA A 371 -21.30 0.68 -12.56
CA ALA A 371 -21.61 2.10 -12.56
C ALA A 371 -22.09 2.61 -13.94
N SER A 372 -21.54 2.07 -15.04
CA SER A 372 -21.92 2.36 -16.41
C SER A 372 -23.29 1.80 -16.85
N THR A 373 -23.85 0.82 -16.12
CA THR A 373 -25.12 0.19 -16.50
C THR A 373 -26.31 1.00 -15.96
N PRO A 374 -27.25 1.48 -16.81
CA PRO A 374 -28.43 2.19 -16.31
C PRO A 374 -29.26 1.30 -15.38
N ALA A 375 -29.71 1.83 -14.24
CA ALA A 375 -30.69 1.16 -13.39
C ALA A 375 -31.93 0.79 -14.22
N SER A 376 -32.20 -0.50 -14.31
CA SER A 376 -33.27 -1.07 -15.15
C SER A 376 -34.67 -0.72 -14.68
#